data_AF-A0A7Y5GZK3-F1
#
_entry.id   AF-A0A7Y5GZK3-F1
#
_cell.length_a   1.000
_cell.length_b   1.000
_cell.length_c   1.000
_cell.angle_alpha   90.00
_cell.angle_beta   90.00
_cell.angle_gamma   90.00
#
_symmetry.space_group_name_H-M   'P 1'
#
loop_
_entity.id
_entity.type
_entity.pdbx_description
1 polymer ?
#
loop_
_entity_poly.entity_id
_entity_poly.type
_entity_poly.pdbx_seq_one_letter_code
_entity_poly.pdbx_strand_id
1 'polypeptide(L)'
;GLGAWKKLSFQFATALLMAGFGFVIDRISIPGWGVVVLDPITGVLLSICWFVVLMNAVNLIDGLDGLAGGVAFFAVATLYIVASLDSSSNLLTTLFAASLAGSVVGFLFYNFNPATIFMGDGGSLFLGFVIAAVSIQTQAKSSTAIALSVSVLALGLPLLDTVMSVWRRIQRGQHPFRADKGHIHHRLLAMGLTPRQATLALYGLCAVLAVLAIAVKLQTNNDLRMVLVISAVVAILAALVHLFRFRELAVQRQRALLLEDQLALPPDARLWVRDWARTIRTTPETSAVWDRLCEAAAALQLRSVDLKLYLRRDPQQTNQHHYSLFRDNEDLARLPYETEVVSLLGKQFWYGDLAATFRSGSTADDLERRVLIRILGEAVAEHIETHQLPNLRDRFVVSRLRL
;
A
#
# COMPACT_ATOMS: atom_id res chain seq x y z
N GLY A 1 -5.70 6.27 18.88
CA GLY A 1 -5.56 7.59 18.24
C GLY A 1 -6.91 8.10 17.75
N LEU A 2 -6.97 9.36 17.29
CA LEU A 2 -8.18 9.95 16.68
C LEU A 2 -8.65 9.14 15.47
N GLY A 3 -9.97 8.95 15.32
CA GLY A 3 -10.56 8.26 14.18
C GLY A 3 -10.33 9.00 12.84
N ALA A 4 -10.28 8.25 11.75
CA ALA A 4 -9.95 8.77 10.41
C ALA A 4 -10.82 9.97 9.99
N TRP A 5 -12.12 9.91 10.24
CA TRP A 5 -13.04 11.01 9.94
C TRP A 5 -12.71 12.30 10.71
N LYS A 6 -12.35 12.19 11.98
CA LYS A 6 -11.95 13.36 12.78
C LYS A 6 -10.66 13.97 12.25
N LYS A 7 -9.67 13.14 11.91
CA LYS A 7 -8.42 13.61 11.27
C LYS A 7 -8.71 14.34 9.96
N LEU A 8 -9.56 13.77 9.10
CA LEU A 8 -9.94 14.36 7.82
C LEU A 8 -10.66 15.69 8.00
N SER A 9 -11.54 15.82 9.00
CA SER A 9 -12.20 17.10 9.33
C SER A 9 -11.18 18.18 9.70
N PHE A 10 -10.16 17.85 10.50
CA PHE A 10 -9.09 18.79 10.83
C PHE A 10 -8.27 19.15 9.59
N GLN A 11 -7.90 18.17 8.76
CA GLN A 11 -7.17 18.42 7.51
C GLN A 11 -7.96 19.37 6.59
N PHE A 12 -9.27 19.16 6.44
CA PHE A 12 -10.14 20.01 5.63
C PHE A 12 -10.25 21.42 6.22
N ALA A 13 -10.43 21.54 7.55
CA ALA A 13 -10.48 22.83 8.22
C ALA A 13 -9.18 23.62 8.07
N THR A 14 -8.02 22.97 8.24
CA THR A 14 -6.71 23.58 8.03
C THR A 14 -6.50 23.98 6.57
N ALA A 15 -6.91 23.13 5.62
CA ALA A 15 -6.81 23.46 4.20
C ALA A 15 -7.70 24.65 3.79
N LEU A 16 -8.92 24.73 4.33
CA LEU A 16 -9.82 25.86 4.13
C LEU A 16 -9.26 27.16 4.71
N LEU A 17 -8.68 27.09 5.92
CA LEU A 17 -7.98 28.21 6.54
C LEU A 17 -6.84 28.73 5.66
N MET A 18 -6.01 27.82 5.12
CA MET A 18 -4.91 28.19 4.22
C MET A 18 -5.40 28.83 2.92
N ALA A 19 -6.49 28.31 2.34
CA ALA A 19 -7.12 28.94 1.19
C ALA A 19 -7.59 30.37 1.51
N GLY A 20 -8.14 30.60 2.72
CA GLY A 20 -8.49 31.94 3.23
C GLY A 20 -7.30 32.89 3.38
N PHE A 21 -6.09 32.35 3.64
CA PHE A 21 -4.84 33.11 3.64
C PHE A 21 -4.21 33.29 2.24
N GLY A 22 -4.90 32.89 1.18
CA GLY A 22 -4.45 33.08 -0.20
C GLY A 22 -3.55 31.96 -0.73
N PHE A 23 -3.42 30.83 -0.03
CA PHE A 23 -2.78 29.62 -0.59
C PHE A 23 -3.77 28.91 -1.52
N VAL A 24 -4.04 29.56 -2.65
CA VAL A 24 -5.01 29.11 -3.64
C VAL A 24 -4.31 28.86 -4.98
N ILE A 25 -4.59 27.71 -5.58
CA ILE A 25 -4.28 27.41 -6.97
C ILE A 25 -5.32 28.15 -7.82
N ASP A 26 -4.95 29.31 -8.33
CA ASP A 26 -5.78 30.14 -9.20
C ASP A 26 -5.47 29.93 -10.69
N ARG A 27 -4.33 29.31 -10.99
CA ARG A 27 -3.86 29.06 -12.34
C ARG A 27 -3.27 27.66 -12.44
N ILE A 28 -3.70 26.94 -13.46
CA ILE A 28 -3.10 25.68 -13.88
C ILE A 28 -2.44 25.95 -15.21
N SER A 29 -1.33 25.28 -15.48
CA SER A 29 -0.87 25.27 -16.85
C SER A 29 -0.62 23.88 -17.37
N ILE A 30 -1.04 23.71 -18.62
CA ILE A 30 -1.13 22.44 -19.30
C ILE A 30 -0.15 22.53 -20.49
N PRO A 31 0.86 21.64 -20.54
CA PRO A 31 1.75 21.57 -21.70
C PRO A 31 0.96 21.46 -23.01
N GLY A 32 1.25 22.34 -23.97
CA GLY A 32 0.57 22.42 -25.26
C GLY A 32 -0.73 23.23 -25.28
N TRP A 33 -1.34 23.52 -24.12
CA TRP A 33 -2.64 24.22 -24.01
C TRP A 33 -2.54 25.60 -23.34
N GLY A 34 -1.40 25.90 -22.69
CA GLY A 34 -1.15 27.20 -22.07
C GLY A 34 -1.64 27.30 -20.63
N VAL A 35 -1.82 28.53 -20.14
CA VAL A 35 -2.24 28.82 -18.76
C VAL A 35 -3.76 28.93 -18.71
N VAL A 36 -4.39 28.05 -17.92
CA VAL A 36 -5.82 28.07 -17.60
C VAL A 36 -5.99 28.78 -16.27
N VAL A 37 -6.69 29.92 -16.28
CA VAL A 37 -7.10 30.61 -15.06
C VAL A 37 -8.36 29.94 -14.55
N LEU A 38 -8.34 29.52 -13.28
CA LEU A 38 -9.48 28.90 -12.63
C LEU A 38 -10.40 29.96 -12.06
N ASP A 39 -11.70 29.68 -12.05
CA ASP A 39 -12.62 30.48 -11.24
C ASP A 39 -12.31 30.32 -9.74
N PRO A 40 -12.68 31.30 -8.90
CA PRO A 40 -12.33 31.28 -7.47
C PRO A 40 -12.80 30.04 -6.72
N ILE A 41 -13.99 29.50 -7.07
CA ILE A 41 -14.56 28.34 -6.39
C ILE A 41 -13.74 27.10 -6.73
N THR A 42 -13.49 26.88 -8.02
CA THR A 42 -12.68 25.76 -8.51
C THR A 42 -11.26 25.82 -7.94
N GLY A 43 -10.64 26.99 -7.90
CA GLY A 43 -9.31 27.17 -7.34
C GLY A 43 -9.24 26.82 -5.85
N VAL A 44 -10.20 27.28 -5.05
CA VAL A 44 -10.29 26.93 -3.62
C VAL A 44 -10.51 25.43 -3.42
N LEU A 45 -11.45 24.83 -4.14
CA LEU A 45 -11.73 23.40 -4.04
C LEU A 45 -10.51 22.54 -4.40
N LEU A 46 -9.80 22.91 -5.47
CA LEU A 46 -8.59 22.22 -5.89
C LEU A 46 -7.47 22.35 -4.85
N SER A 47 -7.34 23.53 -4.24
CA SER A 47 -6.34 23.78 -3.20
C SER A 47 -6.61 22.96 -1.95
N ILE A 48 -7.88 22.90 -1.51
CA ILE A 48 -8.28 22.07 -0.39
C ILE A 48 -7.96 20.60 -0.67
N CYS A 49 -8.34 20.12 -1.86
CA CYS A 49 -8.02 18.77 -2.30
C CYS A 49 -6.50 18.53 -2.29
N TRP A 50 -5.71 19.46 -2.81
CA TRP A 50 -4.25 19.38 -2.85
C TRP A 50 -3.64 19.22 -1.45
N PHE A 51 -4.02 20.07 -0.51
CA PHE A 51 -3.58 19.97 0.89
C PHE A 51 -3.93 18.61 1.51
N VAL A 52 -5.19 18.19 1.39
CA VAL A 52 -5.68 16.92 1.96
C VAL A 52 -4.97 15.72 1.33
N VAL A 53 -4.83 15.70 0.01
CA VAL A 53 -4.13 14.62 -0.70
C VAL A 53 -2.68 14.54 -0.25
N LEU A 54 -1.96 15.67 -0.16
CA LEU A 54 -0.54 15.66 0.20
C LEU A 54 -0.28 15.28 1.66
N MET A 55 -1.10 15.78 2.59
CA MET A 55 -1.05 15.36 4.00
C MET A 55 -1.21 13.84 4.13
N ASN A 56 -2.22 13.28 3.47
CA ASN A 56 -2.45 11.84 3.52
C ASN A 56 -1.41 11.05 2.73
N ALA A 57 -0.88 11.60 1.63
CA ALA A 57 0.12 10.92 0.81
C ALA A 57 1.43 10.70 1.57
N VAL A 58 1.90 11.73 2.26
CA VAL A 58 3.11 11.63 3.10
C VAL A 58 2.86 10.72 4.31
N ASN A 59 1.67 10.78 4.92
CA ASN A 59 1.30 9.88 6.02
C ASN A 59 1.18 8.40 5.60
N LEU A 60 0.69 8.11 4.39
CA LEU A 60 0.54 6.74 3.88
C LEU A 60 1.87 6.10 3.48
N ILE A 61 2.82 6.89 2.98
CA ILE A 61 4.14 6.38 2.58
C ILE A 61 5.09 6.19 3.78
N ASP A 62 4.74 6.70 4.96
CA ASP A 62 5.46 6.54 6.24
C ASP A 62 5.29 5.12 6.83
N GLY A 63 5.66 4.11 6.04
CA GLY A 63 5.58 2.69 6.40
C GLY A 63 6.92 1.97 6.48
N LEU A 64 8.02 2.65 6.15
CA LEU A 64 9.39 2.15 6.22
C LEU A 64 10.33 3.21 6.79
N ASP A 65 11.33 2.77 7.56
CA ASP A 65 12.43 3.60 8.04
C ASP A 65 13.07 4.41 6.90
N GLY A 66 13.11 5.73 7.08
CA GLY A 66 13.69 6.69 6.15
C GLY A 66 12.82 6.98 4.92
N LEU A 67 11.75 6.24 4.65
CA LEU A 67 11.04 6.35 3.37
C LEU A 67 10.31 7.70 3.23
N ALA A 68 9.37 8.01 4.13
CA ALA A 68 8.62 9.26 4.05
C ALA A 68 9.52 10.50 4.14
N GLY A 69 10.50 10.47 5.06
CA GLY A 69 11.48 11.54 5.19
C GLY A 69 12.27 11.78 3.90
N GLY A 70 12.79 10.72 3.26
CA GLY A 70 13.60 10.90 2.05
C GLY A 70 12.79 11.31 0.84
N VAL A 71 11.58 10.77 0.68
CA VAL A 71 10.67 11.20 -0.39
C VAL A 71 10.29 12.67 -0.22
N ALA A 72 9.99 13.09 1.02
CA ALA A 72 9.76 14.49 1.33
C ALA A 72 11.00 15.36 1.09
N PHE A 73 12.20 14.89 1.42
CA PHE A 73 13.45 15.60 1.13
C PHE A 73 13.60 15.87 -0.36
N PHE A 74 13.47 14.86 -1.23
CA PHE A 74 13.57 15.05 -2.67
C PHE A 74 12.51 16.04 -3.18
N ALA A 75 11.28 15.95 -2.67
CA ALA A 75 10.23 16.88 -3.06
C ALA A 75 10.54 18.33 -2.66
N VAL A 76 10.90 18.56 -1.40
CA VAL A 76 11.19 19.90 -0.86
C VAL A 76 12.46 20.48 -1.47
N ALA A 77 13.51 19.67 -1.66
CA ALA A 77 14.74 20.08 -2.32
C ALA A 77 14.49 20.49 -3.78
N THR A 78 13.62 19.74 -4.49
CA THR A 78 13.21 20.10 -5.85
C THR A 78 12.46 21.43 -5.87
N LEU A 79 11.50 21.63 -4.96
CA LEU A 79 10.77 22.90 -4.83
C LEU A 79 11.70 24.07 -4.50
N TYR A 80 12.66 23.86 -3.60
CA TYR A 80 13.69 24.85 -3.28
C TYR A 80 14.53 25.23 -4.52
N ILE A 81 15.02 24.25 -5.28
CA ILE A 81 15.82 24.50 -6.49
C ILE A 81 14.97 25.24 -7.53
N VAL A 82 13.76 24.77 -7.78
CA VAL A 82 12.84 25.39 -8.75
C VAL A 82 12.50 26.82 -8.38
N ALA A 83 12.23 27.09 -7.10
CA ALA A 83 11.99 28.44 -6.60
C ALA A 83 13.24 29.31 -6.77
N SER A 84 14.43 28.79 -6.42
CA SER A 84 15.70 29.51 -6.56
C SER A 84 16.05 29.87 -8.01
N LEU A 85 15.60 29.05 -8.97
CA LEU A 85 15.76 29.30 -10.41
C LEU A 85 14.74 30.31 -10.96
N ASP A 86 13.71 30.65 -10.18
CA ASP A 86 12.67 31.59 -10.58
C ASP A 86 12.89 32.95 -9.89
N SER A 87 13.32 33.94 -10.66
CA SER A 87 13.57 35.30 -10.16
C SER A 87 12.33 35.99 -9.60
N SER A 88 11.13 35.50 -9.91
CA SER A 88 9.86 36.01 -9.38
C SER A 88 9.43 35.34 -8.06
N SER A 89 10.17 34.31 -7.61
CA SER A 89 9.84 33.58 -6.39
C SER A 89 10.01 34.43 -5.13
N ASN A 90 9.21 34.11 -4.11
CA ASN A 90 9.30 34.77 -2.82
C ASN A 90 10.51 34.20 -2.05
N LEU A 91 11.48 35.06 -1.72
CA LEU A 91 12.67 34.69 -0.95
C LEU A 91 12.32 33.93 0.34
N LEU A 92 11.27 34.33 1.07
CA LEU A 92 10.85 33.65 2.29
C LEU A 92 10.39 32.22 2.02
N THR A 93 9.66 31.98 0.93
CA THR A 93 9.23 30.64 0.52
C THR A 93 10.43 29.77 0.16
N THR A 94 11.40 30.33 -0.56
CA THR A 94 12.64 29.63 -0.95
C THR A 94 13.48 29.28 0.29
N LEU A 95 13.70 30.22 1.21
CA LEU A 95 14.42 29.96 2.47
C LEU A 95 13.69 28.95 3.36
N PHE A 96 12.35 28.98 3.38
CA PHE A 96 11.55 28.01 4.12
C PHE A 96 11.63 26.60 3.53
N ALA A 97 11.65 26.48 2.19
CA ALA A 97 11.90 25.20 1.54
C ALA A 97 13.33 24.68 1.85
N ALA A 98 14.34 25.56 1.82
CA ALA A 98 15.71 25.19 2.17
C ALA A 98 15.83 24.71 3.63
N SER A 99 15.22 25.43 4.58
CA SER A 99 15.25 25.07 6.00
C SER A 99 14.50 23.77 6.27
N LEU A 100 13.39 23.53 5.58
CA LEU A 100 12.66 22.26 5.65
C LEU A 100 13.45 21.11 5.06
N ALA A 101 14.14 21.29 3.92
CA ALA A 101 15.03 20.26 3.38
C ALA A 101 16.14 19.93 4.39
N GLY A 102 16.75 20.95 5.00
CA GLY A 102 17.78 20.77 6.03
C GLY A 102 17.26 20.05 7.29
N SER A 103 16.06 20.39 7.77
CA SER A 103 15.47 19.74 8.94
C SER A 103 15.09 18.28 8.66
N VAL A 104 14.61 17.97 7.46
CA VAL A 104 14.34 16.60 7.02
C VAL A 104 15.64 15.79 6.91
N VAL A 105 16.74 16.37 6.42
CA VAL A 105 18.07 15.71 6.45
C VAL A 105 18.49 15.42 7.89
N GLY A 106 18.34 16.39 8.80
CA GLY A 106 18.61 16.21 10.23
C GLY A 106 17.79 15.06 10.84
N PHE A 107 16.50 14.98 10.51
CA PHE A 107 15.62 13.89 10.92
C PHE A 107 16.05 12.53 10.32
N LEU A 108 16.43 12.50 9.04
CA LEU A 108 16.84 11.28 8.34
C LEU A 108 18.08 10.63 8.94
N PHE A 109 19.00 11.38 9.55
CA PHE A 109 20.12 10.80 10.29
C PHE A 109 19.66 9.84 11.40
N TYR A 110 18.50 10.09 12.02
CA TYR A 110 17.91 9.26 13.07
C TYR A 110 16.81 8.32 12.57
N ASN A 111 16.21 8.60 11.42
CA ASN A 111 15.10 7.82 10.89
C ASN A 111 15.52 6.83 9.79
N PHE A 112 16.70 6.98 9.19
CA PHE A 112 17.19 6.05 8.17
C PHE A 112 17.45 4.66 8.78
N ASN A 113 17.17 3.60 8.02
CA ASN A 113 17.18 2.24 8.52
C ASN A 113 18.57 1.82 9.07
N PRO A 114 18.66 1.31 10.31
CA PRO A 114 17.58 1.12 11.30
C PRO A 114 17.19 2.40 12.05
N ALA A 115 15.89 2.72 12.09
CA ALA A 115 15.41 3.97 12.71
C ALA A 115 15.52 3.96 14.24
N THR A 116 16.01 5.07 14.82
CA THR A 116 15.97 5.34 16.27
C THR A 116 14.79 6.23 16.66
N ILE A 117 14.25 7.01 15.73
CA ILE A 117 13.08 7.88 15.93
C ILE A 117 12.11 7.69 14.77
N PHE A 118 10.81 7.59 15.08
CA PHE A 118 9.73 7.50 14.10
C PHE A 118 9.08 8.86 13.86
N MET A 119 8.67 9.13 12.63
CA MET A 119 7.98 10.38 12.24
C MET A 119 6.56 10.42 12.83
N GLY A 120 5.82 9.33 12.68
CA GLY A 120 4.46 9.20 13.17
C GLY A 120 3.48 10.15 12.47
N ASP A 121 2.22 10.12 12.91
CA ASP A 121 1.15 10.94 12.32
C ASP A 121 1.43 12.44 12.44
N GLY A 122 2.03 12.89 13.54
CA GLY A 122 2.31 14.30 13.78
C GLY A 122 3.30 14.87 12.76
N GLY A 123 4.42 14.19 12.54
CA GLY A 123 5.44 14.63 11.60
C GLY A 123 5.01 14.47 10.14
N SER A 124 4.38 13.36 9.78
CA SER A 124 4.04 13.06 8.39
C SER A 124 2.90 13.93 7.85
N LEU A 125 1.86 14.18 8.65
CA LEU A 125 0.79 15.12 8.29
C LEU A 125 1.30 16.55 8.20
N PHE A 126 2.13 16.99 9.15
CA PHE A 126 2.75 18.31 9.11
C PHE A 126 3.63 18.48 7.86
N LEU A 127 4.46 17.49 7.54
CA LEU A 127 5.34 17.55 6.39
C LEU A 127 4.56 17.61 5.08
N GLY A 128 3.52 16.79 4.92
CA GLY A 128 2.63 16.86 3.76
C GLY A 128 1.89 18.21 3.65
N PHE A 129 1.44 18.77 4.77
CA PHE A 129 0.83 20.10 4.82
C PHE A 129 1.79 21.19 4.35
N VAL A 130 3.02 21.20 4.88
CA VAL A 130 4.01 22.23 4.52
C VAL A 130 4.42 22.10 3.06
N ILE A 131 4.65 20.87 2.57
CA ILE A 131 4.96 20.61 1.17
C ILE A 131 3.86 21.16 0.26
N ALA A 132 2.59 20.94 0.60
CA ALA A 132 1.46 21.49 -0.15
C ALA A 132 1.51 23.03 -0.18
N ALA A 133 1.71 23.69 0.96
CA ALA A 133 1.79 25.15 1.05
C ALA A 133 2.95 25.73 0.22
N VAL A 134 4.15 25.16 0.35
CA VAL A 134 5.35 25.58 -0.39
C VAL A 134 5.15 25.36 -1.88
N SER A 135 4.54 24.24 -2.28
CA SER A 135 4.29 23.96 -3.69
C SER A 135 3.35 24.99 -4.31
N ILE A 136 2.25 25.39 -3.64
CA ILE A 136 1.33 26.41 -4.17
C ILE A 136 2.04 27.77 -4.32
N GLN A 137 2.81 28.18 -3.32
CA GLN A 137 3.54 29.47 -3.38
C GLN A 137 4.66 29.50 -4.42
N THR A 138 5.31 28.36 -4.64
CA THR A 138 6.31 28.21 -5.72
C THR A 138 5.66 28.32 -7.10
N GLN A 139 4.36 28.01 -7.20
CA GLN A 139 3.62 28.00 -8.46
C GLN A 139 2.92 29.32 -8.80
N ALA A 140 2.37 30.02 -7.81
CA ALA A 140 1.47 31.17 -7.99
C ALA A 140 2.09 32.36 -8.77
N LYS A 141 3.43 32.43 -8.89
CA LYS A 141 4.12 33.54 -9.58
C LYS A 141 4.86 33.15 -10.86
N SER A 142 4.99 31.86 -11.16
CA SER A 142 5.58 31.39 -12.42
C SER A 142 4.55 31.56 -13.54
N SER A 143 4.79 32.51 -14.46
CA SER A 143 4.03 32.67 -15.71
C SER A 143 4.13 31.45 -16.64
N THR A 144 5.06 30.55 -16.36
CA THR A 144 5.40 29.40 -17.19
C THR A 144 4.52 28.20 -16.92
N ALA A 145 4.30 27.43 -17.99
CA ALA A 145 3.36 26.32 -18.08
C ALA A 145 3.64 25.06 -17.24
N ILE A 146 4.39 25.21 -16.15
CA ILE A 146 5.35 24.24 -15.63
C ILE A 146 5.06 23.91 -14.15
N ALA A 147 4.30 24.77 -13.48
CA ALA A 147 4.22 24.84 -12.02
C ALA A 147 3.60 23.59 -11.36
N LEU A 148 2.46 23.12 -11.89
CA LEU A 148 1.82 21.89 -11.43
C LEU A 148 2.59 20.65 -11.91
N SER A 149 3.16 20.66 -13.11
CA SER A 149 3.95 19.55 -13.63
C SER A 149 5.18 19.28 -12.76
N VAL A 150 5.91 20.31 -12.37
CA VAL A 150 7.10 20.17 -11.51
C VAL A 150 6.75 19.65 -10.13
N SER A 151 5.68 20.17 -9.52
CA SER A 151 5.26 19.72 -8.20
C SER A 151 4.73 18.30 -8.23
N VAL A 152 3.92 17.94 -9.24
CA VAL A 152 3.42 16.57 -9.44
C VAL A 152 4.55 15.60 -9.75
N LEU A 153 5.58 15.99 -10.51
CA LEU A 153 6.75 15.15 -10.76
C LEU A 153 7.58 14.96 -9.49
N ALA A 154 7.90 16.05 -8.78
CA ALA A 154 8.64 16.01 -7.51
C ALA A 154 7.90 15.17 -6.44
N LEU A 155 6.57 15.22 -6.44
CA LEU A 155 5.67 14.49 -5.55
C LEU A 155 5.10 13.23 -6.19
N GLY A 156 5.69 12.78 -7.30
CA GLY A 156 5.13 11.72 -8.13
C GLY A 156 4.95 10.45 -7.32
N LEU A 157 5.95 10.05 -6.52
CA LEU A 157 5.86 8.82 -5.74
C LEU A 157 4.73 8.84 -4.67
N PRO A 158 4.63 9.83 -3.76
CA PRO A 158 3.51 9.93 -2.80
C PRO A 158 2.15 10.00 -3.48
N LEU A 159 2.03 10.81 -4.54
CA LEU A 159 0.78 10.99 -5.26
C LEU A 159 0.35 9.70 -5.95
N LEU A 160 1.28 9.02 -6.61
CA LEU A 160 1.02 7.75 -7.27
C LEU A 160 0.57 6.70 -6.26
N ASP A 161 1.28 6.53 -5.13
CA ASP A 161 0.88 5.54 -4.13
C ASP A 161 -0.51 5.83 -3.54
N THR A 162 -0.83 7.10 -3.31
CA THR A 162 -2.13 7.55 -2.78
C THR A 162 -3.24 7.33 -3.79
N VAL A 163 -3.10 7.85 -5.02
CA VAL A 163 -4.07 7.67 -6.11
C VAL A 163 -4.28 6.19 -6.39
N MET A 164 -3.21 5.40 -6.37
CA MET A 164 -3.28 3.96 -6.59
C MET A 164 -3.95 3.24 -5.43
N SER A 165 -3.74 3.64 -4.19
CA SER A 165 -4.44 3.08 -3.04
C SER A 165 -5.94 3.36 -3.12
N VAL A 166 -6.33 4.59 -3.47
CA VAL A 166 -7.72 5.01 -3.64
C VAL A 166 -8.35 4.30 -4.84
N TRP A 167 -7.68 4.26 -5.98
CA TRP A 167 -8.14 3.55 -7.17
C TRP A 167 -8.33 2.06 -6.90
N ARG A 168 -7.36 1.40 -6.26
CA ARG A 168 -7.50 -0.01 -5.84
C ARG A 168 -8.65 -0.19 -4.88
N ARG A 169 -8.87 0.73 -3.94
CA ARG A 169 -10.01 0.68 -3.03
C ARG A 169 -11.31 0.82 -3.79
N ILE A 170 -11.43 1.73 -4.76
CA ILE A 170 -12.63 1.92 -5.60
C ILE A 170 -12.89 0.71 -6.49
N GLN A 171 -11.87 0.12 -7.10
CA GLN A 171 -11.97 -1.12 -7.89
C GLN A 171 -12.38 -2.29 -7.00
N ARG A 172 -11.80 -2.37 -5.78
CA ARG A 172 -12.25 -3.25 -4.70
C ARG A 172 -13.44 -2.68 -3.96
N GLY A 173 -14.13 -1.64 -4.50
CA GLY A 173 -15.03 -0.66 -3.85
C GLY A 173 -15.21 -0.82 -2.36
N GLN A 174 -14.08 -0.76 -1.68
CA GLN A 174 -13.93 -0.39 -0.31
C GLN A 174 -14.00 1.12 -0.27
N HIS A 175 -14.43 1.64 0.88
CA HIS A 175 -14.38 3.06 1.12
C HIS A 175 -12.95 3.61 0.85
N PRO A 176 -12.79 4.73 0.12
CA PRO A 176 -11.49 5.28 -0.25
C PRO A 176 -10.52 5.48 0.92
N PHE A 177 -11.05 5.59 2.14
CA PHE A 177 -10.29 5.89 3.37
C PHE A 177 -10.09 4.69 4.32
N ARG A 178 -10.38 3.45 3.91
CA ARG A 178 -10.10 2.23 4.69
C ARG A 178 -8.62 1.82 4.60
N ALA A 179 -7.92 1.56 5.70
CA ALA A 179 -6.51 1.13 5.67
C ALA A 179 -6.24 -0.01 4.66
N ASP A 180 -5.20 0.16 3.81
CA ASP A 180 -4.79 -0.78 2.76
C ASP A 180 -3.33 -1.19 3.01
N LYS A 181 -3.00 -2.47 2.85
CA LYS A 181 -1.62 -2.99 2.94
C LYS A 181 -0.92 -3.06 1.58
N GLY A 182 -1.57 -2.56 0.52
CA GLY A 182 -1.12 -2.66 -0.87
C GLY A 182 -0.15 -1.56 -1.35
N HIS A 183 0.41 -0.77 -0.44
CA HIS A 183 1.33 0.34 -0.73
C HIS A 183 2.61 -0.13 -1.44
N ILE A 184 3.23 0.76 -2.22
CA ILE A 184 4.40 0.44 -3.05
C ILE A 184 5.53 -0.23 -2.24
N HIS A 185 5.80 0.25 -1.03
CA HIS A 185 6.87 -0.29 -0.19
C HIS A 185 6.60 -1.74 0.23
N HIS A 186 5.37 -2.10 0.60
CA HIS A 186 5.01 -3.49 0.92
C HIS A 186 5.17 -4.42 -0.29
N ARG A 187 4.92 -3.92 -1.52
CA ARG A 187 5.14 -4.70 -2.74
C ARG A 187 6.62 -4.98 -2.96
N LEU A 188 7.49 -4.00 -2.74
CA LEU A 188 8.94 -4.18 -2.85
C LEU A 188 9.46 -5.18 -1.80
N LEU A 189 8.95 -5.12 -0.57
CA LEU A 189 9.28 -6.12 0.45
C LEU A 189 8.81 -7.53 0.04
N ALA A 190 7.61 -7.66 -0.50
CA ALA A 190 7.09 -8.93 -1.00
C ALA A 190 7.90 -9.49 -2.18
N MET A 191 8.64 -8.64 -2.91
CA MET A 191 9.61 -9.06 -3.93
C MET A 191 10.93 -9.55 -3.33
N GLY A 192 11.07 -9.58 -2.00
CA GLY A 192 12.28 -10.02 -1.30
C GLY A 192 13.35 -8.95 -1.16
N LEU A 193 13.04 -7.68 -1.46
CA LEU A 193 13.94 -6.58 -1.10
C LEU A 193 13.89 -6.37 0.41
N THR A 194 15.06 -6.10 0.99
CA THR A 194 15.15 -5.63 2.38
C THR A 194 14.52 -4.23 2.51
N PRO A 195 14.05 -3.82 3.71
CA PRO A 195 13.52 -2.46 3.93
C PRO A 195 14.44 -1.35 3.43
N ARG A 196 15.74 -1.47 3.71
CA ARG A 196 16.75 -0.52 3.23
C ARG A 196 16.85 -0.47 1.70
N GLN A 197 16.85 -1.62 1.04
CA GLN A 197 16.89 -1.68 -0.44
C GLN A 197 15.62 -1.09 -1.07
N ALA A 198 14.45 -1.35 -0.48
CA ALA A 198 13.19 -0.77 -0.95
C ALA A 198 13.20 0.77 -0.82
N THR A 199 13.66 1.30 0.32
CA THR A 199 13.81 2.74 0.54
C THR A 199 14.78 3.36 -0.47
N LEU A 200 15.96 2.76 -0.69
CA LEU A 200 16.95 3.27 -1.65
C LEU A 200 16.47 3.22 -3.10
N ALA A 201 15.75 2.16 -3.50
CA ALA A 201 15.16 2.07 -4.83
C ALA A 201 14.14 3.20 -5.06
N LEU A 202 13.32 3.49 -4.05
CA LEU A 202 12.34 4.58 -4.10
C LEU A 202 13.01 5.96 -4.09
N TYR A 203 14.13 6.13 -3.39
CA TYR A 203 14.96 7.34 -3.46
C TYR A 203 15.51 7.54 -4.87
N GLY A 204 16.00 6.49 -5.52
CA GLY A 204 16.46 6.55 -6.91
C GLY A 204 15.37 7.05 -7.86
N LEU A 205 14.14 6.54 -7.72
CA LEU A 205 13.00 7.02 -8.49
C LEU A 205 12.67 8.50 -8.19
N CYS A 206 12.65 8.90 -6.91
CA CYS A 206 12.46 10.30 -6.52
C CYS A 206 13.53 11.22 -7.09
N ALA A 207 14.80 10.79 -7.10
CA ALA A 207 15.91 11.55 -7.67
C ALA A 207 15.75 11.73 -9.18
N VAL A 208 15.38 10.68 -9.92
CA VAL A 208 15.09 10.78 -11.37
C VAL A 208 13.94 11.75 -11.64
N LEU A 209 12.85 11.66 -10.88
CA LEU A 209 11.71 12.56 -11.03
C LEU A 209 12.07 14.01 -10.67
N ALA A 210 12.88 14.22 -9.63
CA ALA A 210 13.40 15.53 -9.25
C ALA A 210 14.25 16.16 -10.36
N VAL A 211 15.19 15.38 -10.92
CA VAL A 211 16.04 15.82 -12.04
C VAL A 211 15.19 16.17 -13.26
N LEU A 212 14.20 15.34 -13.60
CA LEU A 212 13.27 15.62 -14.70
C LEU A 212 12.47 16.90 -14.45
N ALA A 213 11.98 17.11 -13.23
CA ALA A 213 11.26 18.31 -12.86
C ALA A 213 12.12 19.58 -12.98
N ILE A 214 13.38 19.52 -12.54
CA ILE A 214 14.35 20.61 -12.69
C ILE A 214 14.68 20.85 -14.17
N ALA A 215 14.90 19.79 -14.95
CA ALA A 215 15.17 19.89 -16.39
C ALA A 215 14.01 20.55 -17.14
N VAL A 216 12.76 20.20 -16.81
CA VAL A 216 11.56 20.85 -17.37
C VAL A 216 11.53 22.35 -17.04
N LYS A 217 11.94 22.76 -15.83
CA LYS A 217 12.01 24.18 -15.44
C LYS A 217 13.11 24.94 -16.19
N LEU A 218 14.24 24.31 -16.43
CA LEU A 218 15.37 24.93 -17.14
C LEU A 218 15.12 25.08 -18.65
N GLN A 219 14.18 24.30 -19.22
CA GLN A 219 13.98 24.24 -20.65
C GLN A 219 13.13 25.41 -21.20
N THR A 220 13.75 26.22 -22.05
CA THR A 220 13.07 27.34 -22.76
C THR A 220 12.33 26.86 -24.02
N ASN A 221 12.83 25.82 -24.70
CA ASN A 221 12.19 25.27 -25.89
C ASN A 221 10.98 24.39 -25.51
N ASN A 222 9.79 24.79 -25.98
CA ASN A 222 8.52 24.10 -25.69
C ASN A 222 8.49 22.64 -26.14
N ASP A 223 9.13 22.29 -27.26
CA ASP A 223 9.09 20.93 -27.83
C ASP A 223 9.91 19.96 -26.98
N LEU A 224 11.16 20.32 -26.68
CA LEU A 224 12.02 19.54 -25.78
C LEU A 224 11.41 19.43 -24.39
N ARG A 225 10.75 20.49 -23.91
CA ARG A 225 10.03 20.46 -22.63
C ARG A 225 8.88 19.47 -22.66
N MET A 226 8.08 19.42 -23.73
CA MET A 226 7.02 18.43 -23.88
C MET A 226 7.58 17.00 -23.93
N VAL A 227 8.68 16.77 -24.65
CA VAL A 227 9.35 15.46 -24.67
C VAL A 227 9.77 15.04 -23.26
N LEU A 228 10.37 15.94 -22.47
CA LEU A 228 10.74 15.64 -21.09
C LEU A 228 9.52 15.31 -20.21
N VAL A 229 8.44 16.09 -20.31
CA VAL A 229 7.20 15.80 -19.57
C VAL A 229 6.62 14.45 -19.97
N ILE A 230 6.53 14.17 -21.28
CA ILE A 230 6.03 12.88 -21.78
C ILE A 230 6.92 11.74 -21.30
N SER A 231 8.24 11.89 -21.36
CA SER A 231 9.18 10.86 -20.88
C SER A 231 9.01 10.58 -19.39
N ALA A 232 8.74 11.62 -18.59
CA ALA A 232 8.48 11.49 -17.16
C ALA A 232 7.14 10.79 -16.89
N VAL A 233 6.09 11.14 -17.63
CA VAL A 233 4.79 10.45 -17.57
C VAL A 233 4.92 8.99 -17.97
N VAL A 234 5.66 8.68 -19.05
CA VAL A 234 5.91 7.31 -19.51
C VAL A 234 6.72 6.54 -18.46
N ALA A 235 7.74 7.13 -17.85
CA ALA A 235 8.51 6.49 -16.79
C ALA A 235 7.63 6.18 -15.56
N ILE A 236 6.77 7.12 -15.17
CA ILE A 236 5.77 6.93 -14.11
C ILE A 236 4.81 5.78 -14.48
N LEU A 237 4.24 5.79 -15.68
CA LEU A 237 3.31 4.75 -16.15
C LEU A 237 4.00 3.39 -16.24
N ALA A 238 5.23 3.32 -16.72
CA ALA A 238 6.02 2.10 -16.77
C ALA A 238 6.28 1.56 -15.36
N ALA A 239 6.66 2.42 -14.41
CA ALA A 239 6.82 2.05 -13.01
C ALA A 239 5.49 1.52 -12.43
N LEU A 240 4.35 2.15 -12.74
CA LEU A 240 3.02 1.68 -12.34
C LEU A 240 2.71 0.30 -12.93
N VAL A 241 2.90 0.11 -14.24
CA VAL A 241 2.62 -1.16 -14.93
C VAL A 241 3.50 -2.27 -14.37
N HIS A 242 4.79 -2.01 -14.15
CA HIS A 242 5.69 -2.95 -13.51
C HIS A 242 5.17 -3.32 -12.11
N LEU A 243 4.89 -2.33 -11.26
CA LEU A 243 4.35 -2.55 -9.91
C LEU A 243 3.02 -3.33 -9.90
N PHE A 244 2.19 -3.20 -10.93
CA PHE A 244 0.96 -3.99 -11.08
C PHE A 244 1.22 -5.42 -11.55
N ARG A 245 2.07 -5.62 -12.56
CA ARG A 245 2.47 -6.95 -13.05
C ARG A 245 3.16 -7.79 -11.97
N PHE A 246 3.91 -7.16 -11.07
CA PHE A 246 4.59 -7.87 -9.99
C PHE A 246 3.66 -8.58 -9.00
N ARG A 247 2.36 -8.24 -8.96
CA ARG A 247 1.39 -9.00 -8.15
C ARG A 247 1.23 -10.43 -8.66
N GLU A 248 1.32 -10.65 -9.97
CA GLU A 248 1.33 -11.99 -10.57
C GLU A 248 2.62 -12.74 -10.22
N LEU A 249 3.76 -12.03 -10.24
CA LEU A 249 5.07 -12.61 -9.89
C LEU A 249 5.18 -12.99 -8.41
N ALA A 250 4.58 -12.22 -7.50
CA ALA A 250 4.54 -12.57 -6.07
C ALA A 250 3.72 -13.84 -5.82
N VAL A 251 2.56 -13.99 -6.49
CA VAL A 251 1.76 -15.22 -6.44
C VAL A 251 2.54 -16.40 -7.05
N GLN A 252 3.25 -16.18 -8.16
CA GLN A 252 4.10 -17.21 -8.78
C GLN A 252 5.27 -17.62 -7.86
N ARG A 253 5.91 -16.68 -7.15
CA ARG A 253 7.00 -16.98 -6.24
C ARG A 253 6.52 -17.74 -5.00
N GLN A 254 5.36 -17.38 -4.46
CA GLN A 254 4.73 -18.14 -3.38
C GLN A 254 4.44 -19.58 -3.83
N ARG A 255 3.92 -19.77 -5.05
CA ARG A 255 3.74 -21.10 -5.66
C ARG A 255 5.05 -21.87 -5.83
N ALA A 256 6.12 -21.20 -6.27
CA ALA A 256 7.43 -21.81 -6.43
C ALA A 256 8.03 -22.28 -5.09
N LEU A 257 7.93 -21.45 -4.04
CA LEU A 257 8.34 -21.82 -2.69
C LEU A 257 7.51 -22.98 -2.14
N LEU A 258 6.20 -22.98 -2.40
CA LEU A 258 5.31 -24.10 -2.02
C LEU A 258 5.69 -25.40 -2.73
N LEU A 259 6.11 -25.34 -3.99
CA LEU A 259 6.61 -26.48 -4.74
C LEU A 259 7.92 -27.02 -4.16
N GLU A 260 8.84 -26.14 -3.79
CA GLU A 260 10.11 -26.50 -3.14
C GLU A 260 9.87 -27.15 -1.76
N ASP A 261 9.01 -26.53 -0.95
CA ASP A 261 8.55 -27.04 0.35
C ASP A 261 7.85 -28.41 0.20
N GLN A 262 7.04 -28.62 -0.84
CA GLN A 262 6.43 -29.92 -1.14
C GLN A 262 7.46 -30.98 -1.48
N LEU A 263 8.51 -30.64 -2.25
CA LEU A 263 9.56 -31.58 -2.63
C LEU A 263 10.40 -32.01 -1.43
N ALA A 264 10.48 -31.19 -0.38
CA ALA A 264 11.16 -31.52 0.88
C ALA A 264 10.39 -32.55 1.73
N LEU A 265 9.12 -32.83 1.43
CA LEU A 265 8.30 -33.77 2.19
C LEU A 265 8.56 -35.25 1.82
N PRO A 266 8.41 -36.18 2.79
CA PRO A 266 8.34 -37.61 2.53
C PRO A 266 7.32 -37.98 1.42
N PRO A 267 7.55 -39.04 0.62
CA PRO A 267 6.68 -39.40 -0.50
C PRO A 267 5.21 -39.66 -0.12
N ASP A 268 5.00 -40.29 1.03
CA ASP A 268 3.71 -40.57 1.66
C ASP A 268 3.00 -39.28 2.10
N ALA A 269 3.71 -38.38 2.77
CA ALA A 269 3.20 -37.06 3.16
C ALA A 269 2.79 -36.24 1.92
N ARG A 270 3.56 -36.29 0.83
CA ARG A 270 3.23 -35.61 -0.44
C ARG A 270 1.91 -36.07 -1.04
N LEU A 271 1.67 -37.38 -1.08
CA LEU A 271 0.43 -37.95 -1.63
C LEU A 271 -0.77 -37.52 -0.79
N TRP A 272 -0.64 -37.64 0.54
CA TRP A 272 -1.67 -37.27 1.49
C TRP A 272 -2.03 -35.77 1.42
N VAL A 273 -1.02 -34.90 1.37
CA VAL A 273 -1.17 -33.46 1.16
C VAL A 273 -1.91 -33.15 -0.16
N ARG A 274 -1.52 -33.83 -1.24
CA ARG A 274 -2.12 -33.61 -2.57
C ARG A 274 -3.58 -34.04 -2.61
N ASP A 275 -3.94 -35.11 -1.92
CA ASP A 275 -5.32 -35.60 -1.86
C ASP A 275 -6.23 -34.65 -1.07
N TRP A 276 -5.75 -34.05 0.03
CA TRP A 276 -6.49 -33.00 0.73
C TRP A 276 -6.68 -31.75 -0.13
N ALA A 277 -5.62 -31.28 -0.79
CA ALA A 277 -5.68 -30.13 -1.68
C ALA A 277 -6.69 -30.34 -2.82
N ARG A 278 -6.68 -31.55 -3.42
CA ARG A 278 -7.63 -31.95 -4.45
C ARG A 278 -9.05 -31.94 -3.91
N THR A 279 -9.28 -32.54 -2.74
CA THR A 279 -10.60 -32.64 -2.11
C THR A 279 -11.22 -31.25 -1.91
N ILE A 280 -10.44 -30.27 -1.43
CA ILE A 280 -10.90 -28.89 -1.30
C ILE A 280 -11.22 -28.27 -2.66
N ARG A 281 -10.32 -28.39 -3.65
CA ARG A 281 -10.50 -27.79 -4.99
C ARG A 281 -11.75 -28.31 -5.71
N THR A 282 -12.01 -29.62 -5.61
CA THR A 282 -13.13 -30.29 -6.29
C THR A 282 -14.43 -30.29 -5.48
N THR A 283 -14.45 -29.66 -4.30
CA THR A 283 -15.68 -29.53 -3.52
C THR A 283 -16.68 -28.69 -4.33
N PRO A 284 -17.94 -29.11 -4.51
CA PRO A 284 -18.89 -28.41 -5.39
C PRO A 284 -19.50 -27.14 -4.76
N GLU A 285 -19.60 -27.08 -3.43
CA GLU A 285 -20.18 -25.95 -2.70
C GLU A 285 -19.16 -25.29 -1.77
N THR A 286 -19.09 -23.96 -1.78
CA THR A 286 -18.16 -23.22 -0.90
C THR A 286 -18.51 -23.35 0.59
N SER A 287 -19.77 -23.64 0.93
CA SER A 287 -20.21 -23.98 2.30
C SER A 287 -19.50 -25.22 2.85
N ALA A 288 -19.26 -26.23 2.00
CA ALA A 288 -18.65 -27.49 2.38
C ALA A 288 -17.12 -27.41 2.54
N VAL A 289 -16.49 -26.31 2.07
CA VAL A 289 -15.04 -26.08 2.24
C VAL A 289 -14.66 -26.02 3.72
N TRP A 290 -15.51 -25.41 4.55
CA TRP A 290 -15.25 -25.36 5.99
C TRP A 290 -15.29 -26.75 6.64
N ASP A 291 -16.23 -27.59 6.24
CA ASP A 291 -16.34 -28.95 6.76
C ASP A 291 -15.10 -29.78 6.38
N ARG A 292 -14.63 -29.67 5.12
CA ARG A 292 -13.38 -30.31 4.68
C ARG A 292 -12.14 -29.79 5.41
N LEU A 293 -12.08 -28.50 5.72
CA LEU A 293 -11.01 -27.94 6.55
C LEU A 293 -11.06 -28.48 7.98
N CYS A 294 -12.25 -28.70 8.54
CA CYS A 294 -12.40 -29.31 9.87
C CYS A 294 -11.97 -30.77 9.89
N GLU A 295 -12.28 -31.54 8.84
CA GLU A 295 -11.81 -32.93 8.68
C GLU A 295 -10.27 -32.98 8.55
N ALA A 296 -9.68 -32.09 7.74
CA ALA A 296 -8.23 -31.97 7.60
C ALA A 296 -7.58 -31.59 8.93
N ALA A 297 -8.16 -30.64 9.66
CA ALA A 297 -7.70 -30.23 10.99
C ALA A 297 -7.75 -31.37 12.00
N ALA A 298 -8.75 -32.25 11.89
CA ALA A 298 -8.87 -33.42 12.73
C ALA A 298 -7.75 -34.44 12.46
N ALA A 299 -7.49 -34.73 11.18
CA ALA A 299 -6.43 -35.63 10.77
C ALA A 299 -5.03 -35.13 11.21
N LEU A 300 -4.85 -33.81 11.23
CA LEU A 300 -3.62 -33.13 11.67
C LEU A 300 -3.47 -32.95 13.18
N GLN A 301 -4.49 -33.30 13.96
CA GLN A 301 -4.55 -33.01 15.40
C GLN A 301 -4.31 -31.52 15.72
N LEU A 302 -4.85 -30.61 14.90
CA LEU A 302 -4.74 -29.16 15.14
C LEU A 302 -5.51 -28.76 16.40
N ARG A 303 -4.97 -27.80 17.14
CA ARG A 303 -5.64 -27.20 18.30
C ARG A 303 -6.73 -26.24 17.87
N SER A 304 -6.41 -25.37 16.91
CA SER A 304 -7.38 -24.45 16.35
C SER A 304 -7.19 -24.26 14.86
N VAL A 305 -8.28 -23.97 14.16
CA VAL A 305 -8.29 -23.50 12.78
C VAL A 305 -9.26 -22.34 12.71
N ASP A 306 -8.80 -21.21 12.19
CA ASP A 306 -9.58 -20.00 12.01
C ASP A 306 -9.54 -19.62 10.53
N LEU A 307 -10.68 -19.66 9.86
CA LEU A 307 -10.85 -19.21 8.49
C LEU A 307 -11.61 -17.88 8.50
N LYS A 308 -10.93 -16.81 8.09
CA LYS A 308 -11.52 -15.48 7.90
C LYS A 308 -11.64 -15.22 6.42
N LEU A 309 -12.87 -15.14 5.92
CA LEU A 309 -13.17 -14.77 4.55
C LEU A 309 -13.76 -13.36 4.49
N TYR A 310 -13.21 -12.54 3.60
CA TYR A 310 -13.68 -11.20 3.32
C TYR A 310 -14.37 -11.21 1.97
N LEU A 311 -15.68 -11.45 1.99
CA LEU A 311 -16.48 -11.57 0.78
C LEU A 311 -17.13 -10.24 0.45
N ARG A 312 -17.07 -9.87 -0.83
CA ARG A 312 -17.58 -8.60 -1.31
C ARG A 312 -18.66 -8.84 -2.35
N ARG A 313 -19.91 -8.53 -1.98
CA ARG A 313 -21.05 -8.51 -2.89
C ARG A 313 -21.47 -7.08 -3.27
N ASP A 314 -21.20 -6.10 -2.40
CA ASP A 314 -21.63 -4.71 -2.56
C ASP A 314 -20.53 -3.73 -2.07
N PRO A 315 -20.26 -2.60 -2.75
CA PRO A 315 -19.38 -1.54 -2.26
C PRO A 315 -19.68 -1.00 -0.85
N GLN A 316 -20.89 -1.18 -0.33
CA GLN A 316 -21.26 -0.72 1.00
C GLN A 316 -21.26 -1.82 2.07
N GLN A 317 -21.15 -3.11 1.71
CA GLN A 317 -21.16 -4.24 2.65
C GLN A 317 -19.97 -5.19 2.42
N THR A 318 -19.03 -5.20 3.37
CA THR A 318 -18.03 -6.27 3.48
C THR A 318 -18.62 -7.35 4.36
N ASN A 319 -19.13 -8.43 3.78
CA ASN A 319 -19.55 -9.57 4.57
C ASN A 319 -18.29 -10.31 5.03
N GLN A 320 -17.99 -10.17 6.32
CA GLN A 320 -16.93 -10.92 6.97
C GLN A 320 -17.53 -12.25 7.44
N HIS A 321 -17.10 -13.34 6.81
CA HIS A 321 -17.42 -14.68 7.30
C HIS A 321 -16.25 -15.16 8.13
N HIS A 322 -16.50 -15.45 9.40
CA HIS A 322 -15.50 -15.97 10.31
C HIS A 322 -15.94 -17.34 10.77
N TYR A 323 -15.13 -18.34 10.44
CA TYR A 323 -15.29 -19.70 10.90
C TYR A 323 -14.12 -20.03 11.81
N SER A 324 -14.40 -20.60 12.98
CA SER A 324 -13.39 -20.93 13.98
C SER A 324 -13.70 -22.28 14.59
N LEU A 325 -12.72 -23.17 14.60
CA LEU A 325 -12.73 -24.43 15.32
C LEU A 325 -11.65 -24.38 16.39
N PHE A 326 -12.01 -24.67 17.64
CA PHE A 326 -11.08 -24.76 18.77
C PHE A 326 -11.33 -26.04 19.56
N ARG A 327 -10.26 -26.77 19.89
CA ARG A 327 -10.29 -27.96 20.73
C ARG A 327 -9.68 -27.66 22.11
N ASP A 328 -10.50 -27.76 23.15
CA ASP A 328 -10.04 -27.80 24.54
C ASP A 328 -9.56 -29.22 24.83
N ASN A 329 -8.28 -29.39 25.17
CA ASN A 329 -7.79 -30.69 25.63
C ASN A 329 -6.87 -30.44 26.83
N GLU A 330 -7.31 -30.86 28.03
CA GLU A 330 -6.61 -30.62 29.30
C GLU A 330 -5.23 -31.32 29.35
N ASP A 331 -5.00 -32.34 28.52
CA ASP A 331 -3.75 -33.11 28.43
C ASP A 331 -2.62 -32.41 27.63
N LEU A 332 -2.88 -31.27 26.98
CA LEU A 332 -1.93 -30.65 26.03
C LEU A 332 -1.09 -29.48 26.60
N ALA A 333 -0.89 -29.40 27.92
CA ALA A 333 -0.28 -28.25 28.59
C ALA A 333 1.26 -28.23 28.66
N ARG A 334 1.99 -29.13 27.98
CA ARG A 334 3.44 -29.36 28.24
C ARG A 334 4.43 -29.03 27.11
N LEU A 335 3.99 -28.62 25.91
CA LEU A 335 4.88 -28.16 24.81
C LEU A 335 4.36 -26.84 24.19
N PRO A 336 5.24 -26.01 23.59
CA PRO A 336 4.82 -24.78 22.91
C PRO A 336 3.93 -25.07 21.68
N TYR A 337 3.03 -24.16 21.39
CA TYR A 337 2.20 -24.17 20.19
C TYR A 337 2.74 -23.17 19.18
N GLU A 338 2.65 -23.51 17.90
CA GLU A 338 2.91 -22.60 16.78
C GLU A 338 1.62 -22.31 16.02
N THR A 339 1.47 -21.07 15.56
CA THR A 339 0.35 -20.64 14.69
C THR A 339 0.92 -20.25 13.33
N GLU A 340 0.54 -20.99 12.30
CA GLU A 340 0.83 -20.64 10.90
C GLU A 340 -0.36 -19.85 10.35
N VAL A 341 -0.08 -18.69 9.73
CA VAL A 341 -1.11 -17.86 9.09
C VAL A 341 -0.83 -17.77 7.61
N VAL A 342 -1.81 -18.13 6.80
CA VAL A 342 -1.72 -18.18 5.34
C VAL A 342 -2.76 -17.24 4.76
N SER A 343 -2.28 -16.24 4.01
CA SER A 343 -3.17 -15.35 3.27
C SER A 343 -3.69 -16.03 2.00
N LEU A 344 -5.01 -16.02 1.85
CA LEU A 344 -5.76 -16.60 0.74
C LEU A 344 -5.73 -15.63 -0.46
N LEU A 345 -4.66 -15.72 -1.26
CA LEU A 345 -4.42 -14.84 -2.40
C LEU A 345 -4.91 -15.50 -3.70
N GLY A 346 -5.97 -14.96 -4.29
CA GLY A 346 -6.37 -15.26 -5.67
C GLY A 346 -5.60 -14.45 -6.71
N LYS A 347 -5.82 -14.73 -8.00
CA LYS A 347 -5.17 -13.98 -9.10
C LYS A 347 -5.57 -12.50 -9.06
N GLN A 348 -6.82 -12.20 -8.75
CA GLN A 348 -7.34 -10.82 -8.76
C GLN A 348 -7.57 -10.24 -7.36
N PHE A 349 -7.89 -11.05 -6.35
CA PHE A 349 -8.33 -10.59 -5.03
C PHE A 349 -7.64 -11.31 -3.87
N TRP A 350 -7.53 -10.64 -2.73
CA TRP A 350 -7.25 -11.31 -1.46
C TRP A 350 -8.60 -11.68 -0.84
N TYR A 351 -8.79 -12.97 -0.54
CA TYR A 351 -10.05 -13.51 -0.05
C TYR A 351 -10.09 -13.63 1.48
N GLY A 352 -8.94 -13.52 2.14
CA GLY A 352 -8.82 -13.52 3.59
C GLY A 352 -7.64 -14.30 4.11
N ASP A 353 -7.73 -14.80 5.33
CA ASP A 353 -6.62 -15.49 6.00
C ASP A 353 -7.13 -16.81 6.60
N LEU A 354 -6.30 -17.85 6.47
CA LEU A 354 -6.42 -19.12 7.16
C LEU A 354 -5.33 -19.18 8.23
N ALA A 355 -5.71 -19.21 9.50
CA ALA A 355 -4.80 -19.42 10.61
C ALA A 355 -5.01 -20.82 11.20
N ALA A 356 -3.93 -21.53 11.48
CA ALA A 356 -3.99 -22.85 12.08
C ALA A 356 -2.94 -22.97 13.18
N THR A 357 -3.37 -23.44 14.35
CA THR A 357 -2.52 -23.61 15.53
C THR A 357 -2.28 -25.10 15.76
N PHE A 358 -1.01 -25.50 15.79
CA PHE A 358 -0.58 -26.88 16.04
C PHE A 358 0.48 -26.94 17.14
N ARG A 359 0.66 -28.13 17.70
CA ARG A 359 1.68 -28.39 18.71
C ARG A 359 3.05 -28.45 18.02
N SER A 360 4.02 -27.67 18.49
CA SER A 360 5.39 -27.76 17.99
C SER A 360 6.04 -29.05 18.50
N GLY A 361 6.55 -29.83 17.56
CA GLY A 361 7.12 -31.17 17.76
C GLY A 361 8.52 -31.29 17.16
N SER A 362 8.80 -32.40 16.46
CA SER A 362 10.04 -32.55 15.71
C SER A 362 10.07 -31.59 14.51
N THR A 363 11.26 -31.26 14.00
CA THR A 363 11.39 -30.34 12.86
C THR A 363 10.71 -30.84 11.58
N ALA A 364 10.59 -32.16 11.42
CA ALA A 364 9.97 -32.79 10.24
C ALA A 364 8.43 -32.72 10.30
N ASP A 365 7.84 -33.06 11.44
CA ASP A 365 6.39 -32.92 11.69
C ASP A 365 5.92 -31.47 11.52
N ASP A 366 6.71 -30.54 12.06
CA ASP A 366 6.39 -29.11 12.01
C ASP A 366 6.50 -28.56 10.58
N LEU A 367 7.45 -29.07 9.78
CA LEU A 367 7.52 -28.75 8.35
C LEU A 367 6.30 -29.29 7.62
N GLU A 368 5.93 -30.56 7.80
CA GLU A 368 4.76 -31.16 7.15
C GLU A 368 3.47 -30.38 7.43
N ARG A 369 3.22 -30.03 8.69
CA ARG A 369 2.05 -29.24 9.09
C ARG A 369 2.03 -27.86 8.43
N ARG A 370 3.17 -27.14 8.45
CA ARG A 370 3.28 -25.81 7.82
C ARG A 370 3.04 -25.86 6.32
N VAL A 371 3.66 -26.81 5.63
CA VAL A 371 3.52 -26.97 4.17
C VAL A 371 2.08 -27.31 3.80
N LEU A 372 1.45 -28.23 4.54
CA LEU A 372 0.05 -28.57 4.30
C LEU A 372 -0.88 -27.37 4.54
N ILE A 373 -0.76 -26.63 5.64
CA ILE A 373 -1.63 -25.48 5.93
C ILE A 373 -1.56 -24.46 4.77
N ARG A 374 -0.37 -24.21 4.22
CA ARG A 374 -0.20 -23.33 3.06
C ARG A 374 -0.88 -23.85 1.80
N ILE A 375 -0.80 -25.15 1.54
CA ILE A 375 -1.42 -25.80 0.38
C ILE A 375 -2.95 -25.81 0.51
N LEU A 376 -3.48 -26.07 1.70
CA LEU A 376 -4.92 -25.96 1.96
C LEU A 376 -5.38 -24.52 1.76
N GLY A 377 -4.64 -23.53 2.24
CA GLY A 377 -4.92 -22.13 1.99
C GLY A 377 -4.97 -21.79 0.49
N GLU A 378 -4.03 -22.28 -0.31
CA GLU A 378 -4.06 -22.09 -1.76
C GLU A 378 -5.25 -22.79 -2.43
N ALA A 379 -5.54 -24.03 -2.04
CA ALA A 379 -6.68 -24.78 -2.53
C ALA A 379 -8.01 -24.08 -2.23
N VAL A 380 -8.16 -23.50 -1.04
CA VAL A 380 -9.32 -22.69 -0.65
C VAL A 380 -9.41 -21.43 -1.51
N ALA A 381 -8.30 -20.71 -1.71
CA ALA A 381 -8.28 -19.51 -2.53
C ALA A 381 -8.67 -19.78 -3.99
N GLU A 382 -8.17 -20.87 -4.58
CA GLU A 382 -8.50 -21.26 -5.94
C GLU A 382 -9.93 -21.77 -6.08
N HIS A 383 -10.44 -22.52 -5.08
CA HIS A 383 -11.84 -22.93 -5.04
C HIS A 383 -12.77 -21.70 -5.03
N ILE A 384 -12.48 -20.70 -4.20
CA ILE A 384 -13.25 -19.45 -4.13
C ILE A 384 -13.21 -18.69 -5.47
N GLU A 385 -12.04 -18.66 -6.12
CA GLU A 385 -11.86 -17.98 -7.41
C GLU A 385 -12.63 -18.67 -8.54
N THR A 386 -12.71 -20.00 -8.54
CA THR A 386 -13.38 -20.80 -9.58
C THR A 386 -14.90 -20.85 -9.44
N HIS A 387 -15.42 -20.95 -8.21
CA HIS A 387 -16.84 -21.22 -7.99
C HIS A 387 -17.70 -19.96 -7.72
N GLN A 388 -17.10 -18.76 -7.73
CA GLN A 388 -17.76 -17.46 -7.49
C GLN A 388 -18.95 -17.55 -6.52
N LEU A 389 -18.66 -17.52 -5.21
CA LEU A 389 -19.61 -17.67 -4.10
C LEU A 389 -21.07 -17.23 -4.36
N PRO A 390 -22.00 -18.17 -4.62
CA PRO A 390 -23.43 -17.91 -4.48
C PRO A 390 -23.81 -18.08 -3.01
N ASN A 391 -24.39 -17.03 -2.41
CA ASN A 391 -25.16 -17.10 -1.16
C ASN A 391 -24.60 -18.00 -0.04
N LEU A 392 -23.43 -17.67 0.55
CA LEU A 392 -23.16 -18.08 1.93
C LEU A 392 -24.17 -17.33 2.83
N ARG A 393 -25.33 -17.94 3.08
CA ARG A 393 -26.31 -17.42 4.04
C ARG A 393 -25.62 -17.26 5.39
N ASP A 394 -25.82 -16.09 5.99
CA ASP A 394 -25.49 -15.67 7.36
C ASP A 394 -25.34 -16.82 8.36
N ARG A 395 -24.16 -17.44 8.41
CA ARG A 395 -23.83 -18.42 9.44
C ARG A 395 -22.48 -18.03 10.04
N PHE A 396 -22.55 -17.25 11.11
CA PHE A 396 -21.54 -17.31 12.17
C PHE A 396 -21.62 -18.72 12.77
N VAL A 397 -20.75 -19.64 12.35
CA VAL A 397 -20.60 -20.93 13.03
C VAL A 397 -19.36 -20.86 13.90
N VAL A 398 -19.53 -20.44 15.15
CA VAL A 398 -18.56 -20.72 16.21
C VAL A 398 -18.92 -22.11 16.72
N SER A 399 -18.37 -23.16 16.10
CA SER A 399 -18.51 -24.52 16.60
C SER A 399 -17.45 -24.77 17.67
N ARG A 400 -17.83 -24.61 18.95
CA ARG A 400 -17.06 -25.23 20.05
C ARG A 400 -17.40 -26.71 20.07
N LEU A 401 -16.57 -27.54 19.46
CA LEU A 401 -16.62 -28.98 19.65
C LEU A 401 -15.82 -29.32 20.92
N ARG A 402 -16.55 -29.61 22.01
CA ARG A 402 -16.01 -30.48 23.07
C ARG A 402 -16.12 -31.90 22.53
N LEU A 403 -14.99 -32.52 22.21
CA LEU A 403 -14.90 -33.96 22.03
C LEU A 403 -14.36 -34.56 23.33
#